data_AF-A0A8T5TQH4-F1
#
_entry.id   AF-A0A8T5TQH4-F1
#
_cell.length_a   1.000
_cell.length_b   1.000
_cell.length_c   1.000
_cell.angle_alpha   90.00
_cell.angle_beta   90.00
_cell.angle_gamma   90.00
#
_symmetry.space_group_name_H-M   'P 1'
#
loop_
_entity.id
_entity.type
_entity.pdbx_description
1 polymer ?
#
loop_
_entity_poly.entity_id
_entity_poly.type
_entity_poly.pdbx_seq_one_letter_code
_entity_poly.pdbx_strand_id
1 'polypeptide(L)'
;MSEKKSATEIIESSLRSVEDNFKHFIEVLETAKTELQVLEKDKEQLSRAKELLEGEKMQLEQATTMLEADKAQLELEKTSLESDKIKLEEETKKLGQEKQERDQKIGSLTEEQKRLLKEYASLKVELKKLAKVAEESHESEFDFERIKALLSITMLLIDEIWQGQPHYRILLSLHGEKEKMSREQIKNTTGIAGAMVLRAVHELAKIDVLEYDEDTSMVTLKRRLFSKKALLKKNDK
;
A
#
# COMPACT_ATOMS: atom_id res chain seq x y z
N MET A 1 -139.89 34.15 -43.61
CA MET A 1 -140.44 34.19 -42.24
C MET A 1 -139.70 33.14 -41.44
N SER A 2 -139.24 33.51 -40.25
CA SER A 2 -138.43 32.67 -39.36
C SER A 2 -139.21 31.42 -38.95
N GLU A 3 -138.71 30.25 -39.32
CA GLU A 3 -139.24 28.96 -38.85
C GLU A 3 -139.04 28.89 -37.33
N LYS A 4 -140.14 28.95 -36.58
CA LYS A 4 -140.13 28.64 -35.15
C LYS A 4 -139.80 27.15 -35.01
N LYS A 5 -138.53 26.84 -34.71
CA LYS A 5 -138.12 25.49 -34.28
C LYS A 5 -139.05 25.03 -33.16
N SER A 6 -139.56 23.81 -33.27
CA SER A 6 -140.38 23.20 -32.22
C SER A 6 -139.54 23.05 -30.94
N ALA A 7 -140.14 23.20 -29.76
CA ALA A 7 -139.44 23.01 -28.48
C ALA A 7 -138.71 21.65 -28.40
N THR A 8 -139.24 20.63 -29.10
CA THR A 8 -138.62 19.31 -29.23
C THR A 8 -137.31 19.31 -30.02
N GLU A 9 -137.20 20.09 -31.10
CA GLU A 9 -135.98 20.18 -31.92
C GLU A 9 -134.84 20.91 -31.17
N ILE A 10 -135.19 21.91 -30.36
CA ILE A 10 -134.22 22.63 -29.51
C ILE A 10 -133.67 21.69 -28.43
N ILE A 11 -134.54 20.91 -27.79
CA ILE A 11 -134.14 19.90 -26.80
C ILE A 11 -133.26 18.83 -27.45
N GLU A 12 -133.63 18.33 -28.63
CA GLU A 12 -132.86 17.30 -29.32
C GLU A 12 -131.48 17.82 -29.78
N SER A 13 -131.40 19.04 -30.30
CA SER A 13 -130.12 19.67 -30.65
C SER A 13 -129.22 19.93 -29.43
N SER A 14 -129.82 20.29 -28.28
CA SER A 14 -129.09 20.45 -27.02
C SER A 14 -128.59 19.09 -26.50
N LEU A 15 -129.40 18.04 -26.62
CA LEU A 15 -129.02 16.68 -26.22
C LEU A 15 -127.84 16.18 -27.06
N ARG A 16 -127.87 16.39 -28.38
CA ARG A 16 -126.75 16.04 -29.28
C ARG A 16 -125.48 16.84 -28.95
N SER A 17 -125.59 18.14 -28.70
CA SER A 17 -124.44 18.95 -28.29
C SER A 17 -123.84 18.48 -26.95
N VAL A 18 -124.69 18.09 -26.00
CA VAL A 18 -124.24 17.52 -24.73
C VAL A 18 -123.56 16.18 -24.94
N GLU A 19 -124.11 15.32 -25.80
CA GLU A 19 -123.49 14.04 -26.17
C GLU A 19 -122.11 14.21 -26.83
N ASP A 20 -121.98 15.16 -27.75
CA ASP A 20 -120.71 15.47 -28.42
C ASP A 20 -119.68 16.03 -27.43
N ASN A 21 -120.11 16.89 -26.50
CA ASN A 21 -119.25 17.39 -25.43
C ASN A 21 -118.78 16.26 -24.49
N PHE A 22 -119.64 15.31 -24.16
CA PHE A 22 -119.25 14.13 -23.37
C PHE A 22 -118.27 13.23 -24.11
N LYS A 23 -118.47 13.00 -25.42
CA LYS A 23 -117.51 12.25 -26.26
C LYS A 23 -116.14 12.93 -26.27
N HIS A 24 -116.10 14.24 -26.47
CA HIS A 24 -114.85 15.00 -26.46
C HIS A 24 -114.17 14.96 -25.08
N PHE A 25 -114.94 15.06 -23.99
CA PHE A 25 -114.40 14.95 -22.64
C PHE A 25 -113.78 13.57 -22.36
N ILE A 26 -114.43 12.49 -22.83
CA ILE A 26 -113.89 11.12 -22.72
C ILE A 26 -112.56 11.01 -23.49
N GLU A 27 -112.48 11.54 -24.71
CA GLU A 27 -111.26 11.53 -25.53
C GLU A 27 -110.10 12.28 -24.84
N VAL A 28 -110.37 13.45 -24.26
CA VAL A 28 -109.38 14.22 -23.50
C VAL A 28 -108.93 13.45 -22.26
N LEU A 29 -109.84 12.81 -21.53
CA LEU A 29 -109.50 11.99 -20.36
C LEU A 29 -108.66 10.77 -20.73
N GLU A 30 -108.97 10.10 -21.84
CA GLU A 30 -108.18 8.98 -22.34
C GLU A 30 -106.76 9.43 -22.72
N THR A 31 -106.65 10.56 -23.42
CA THR A 31 -105.36 11.16 -23.78
C THR A 31 -104.54 11.51 -22.53
N ALA A 32 -105.13 12.23 -21.57
CA ALA A 32 -104.46 12.59 -20.32
C ALA A 32 -104.02 11.35 -19.51
N LYS A 33 -104.82 10.28 -19.51
CA LYS A 33 -104.46 9.00 -18.89
C LYS A 33 -103.24 8.38 -19.58
N THR A 34 -103.19 8.37 -20.90
CA THR A 34 -102.03 7.83 -21.64
C THR A 34 -100.77 8.66 -21.39
N GLU A 35 -100.87 9.99 -21.34
CA GLU A 35 -99.75 10.88 -21.01
C GLU A 35 -99.24 10.64 -19.59
N LEU A 36 -100.13 10.47 -18.60
CA LEU A 36 -99.75 10.12 -17.23
C LEU A 36 -99.00 8.79 -17.16
N GLN A 37 -99.44 7.79 -17.91
CA GLN A 37 -98.74 6.49 -17.97
C GLN A 37 -97.35 6.60 -18.60
N VAL A 38 -97.17 7.45 -19.60
CA VAL A 38 -95.85 7.72 -20.19
C VAL A 38 -94.96 8.45 -19.18
N LEU A 39 -95.49 9.48 -18.53
CA LEU A 39 -94.75 10.26 -17.53
C LEU A 39 -94.30 9.40 -16.34
N GLU A 40 -95.13 8.46 -15.91
CA GLU A 40 -94.78 7.51 -14.84
C GLU A 40 -93.63 6.58 -15.26
N LYS A 41 -93.65 6.07 -16.50
CA LYS A 41 -92.54 5.29 -17.07
C LYS A 41 -91.25 6.10 -17.18
N ASP A 42 -91.34 7.34 -17.65
CA ASP A 42 -90.18 8.22 -17.78
C ASP A 42 -89.56 8.54 -16.41
N LYS A 43 -90.42 8.74 -15.39
CA LYS A 43 -89.98 8.93 -14.00
C LYS A 43 -89.23 7.71 -13.47
N GLU A 44 -89.74 6.50 -13.71
CA GLU A 44 -89.06 5.25 -13.32
C GLU A 44 -87.71 5.10 -14.02
N GLN A 45 -87.65 5.37 -15.33
CA GLN A 45 -86.41 5.31 -16.10
C GLN A 45 -85.38 6.32 -15.58
N LEU A 46 -85.80 7.56 -15.31
CA LEU A 46 -84.93 8.60 -14.77
C LEU A 46 -84.41 8.24 -13.38
N SER A 47 -85.24 7.61 -12.53
CA SER A 47 -84.81 7.13 -11.22
C SER A 47 -83.71 6.08 -11.34
N ARG A 48 -83.87 5.10 -12.24
CA ARG A 48 -82.84 4.08 -12.49
C ARG A 48 -81.55 4.69 -13.05
N ALA A 49 -81.66 5.62 -13.99
CA ALA A 49 -80.50 6.32 -14.55
C ALA A 49 -79.74 7.10 -13.48
N LYS A 50 -80.46 7.75 -12.55
CA LYS A 50 -79.87 8.47 -11.42
C LYS A 50 -79.11 7.52 -10.48
N GLU A 51 -79.69 6.37 -10.16
CA GLU A 51 -79.03 5.36 -9.30
C GLU A 51 -77.73 4.83 -9.95
N LEU A 52 -77.75 4.57 -11.26
CA LEU A 52 -76.56 4.14 -12.00
C LEU A 52 -75.47 5.22 -11.98
N LEU A 53 -75.84 6.48 -12.26
CA LEU A 53 -74.88 7.60 -12.24
C LEU A 53 -74.26 7.83 -10.87
N GLU A 54 -75.02 7.68 -9.78
CA GLU A 54 -74.44 7.77 -8.42
C GLU A 54 -73.48 6.62 -8.15
N GLY A 55 -73.77 5.42 -8.66
CA GLY A 55 -72.86 4.27 -8.60
C GLY A 55 -71.55 4.50 -9.35
N GLU A 56 -71.63 5.00 -10.58
CA GLU A 56 -70.45 5.35 -11.40
C GLU A 56 -69.62 6.46 -10.74
N LYS A 57 -70.29 7.48 -10.19
CA LYS A 57 -69.62 8.55 -9.45
C LYS A 57 -68.86 8.02 -8.24
N MET A 58 -69.46 7.13 -7.44
CA MET A 58 -68.80 6.53 -6.29
C MET A 58 -67.57 5.70 -6.70
N GLN A 59 -67.66 4.95 -7.81
CA GLN A 59 -66.52 4.21 -8.35
C GLN A 59 -65.40 5.14 -8.83
N LEU A 60 -65.75 6.24 -9.48
CA LEU A 60 -64.78 7.23 -9.96
C LEU A 60 -64.08 7.94 -8.79
N GLU A 61 -64.81 8.28 -7.74
CA GLU A 61 -64.25 8.84 -6.51
C GLU A 61 -63.24 7.86 -5.88
N GLN A 62 -63.61 6.58 -5.76
CA GLN A 62 -62.69 5.55 -5.25
C GLN A 62 -61.44 5.42 -6.12
N ALA A 63 -61.59 5.33 -7.44
CA ALA A 63 -60.45 5.26 -8.37
C ALA A 63 -59.53 6.49 -8.24
N THR A 64 -60.11 7.68 -8.05
CA THR A 64 -59.35 8.92 -7.86
C THR A 64 -58.53 8.88 -6.57
N THR A 65 -59.13 8.44 -5.46
CA THR A 65 -58.41 8.31 -4.19
C THR A 65 -57.26 7.30 -4.24
N MET A 66 -57.44 6.20 -4.97
CA MET A 66 -56.38 5.21 -5.19
C MET A 66 -55.22 5.79 -6.02
N LEU A 67 -55.55 6.50 -7.11
CA LEU A 67 -54.54 7.14 -7.95
C LEU A 67 -53.75 8.22 -7.20
N GLU A 68 -54.41 8.97 -6.31
CA GLU A 68 -53.72 9.96 -5.46
C GLU A 68 -52.76 9.28 -4.47
N ALA A 69 -53.15 8.14 -3.89
CA ALA A 69 -52.28 7.35 -3.02
C ALA A 69 -51.07 6.77 -3.78
N ASP A 70 -51.29 6.19 -4.96
CA ASP A 70 -50.23 5.67 -5.82
C ASP A 70 -49.25 6.77 -6.23
N LYS A 71 -49.77 7.96 -6.59
CA LYS A 71 -48.94 9.12 -6.91
C LYS A 71 -48.08 9.55 -5.73
N ALA A 72 -48.64 9.58 -4.52
CA ALA A 72 -47.89 9.92 -3.31
C ALA A 72 -46.78 8.90 -3.02
N GLN A 73 -47.07 7.61 -3.21
CA GLN A 73 -46.08 6.54 -3.05
C GLN A 73 -44.95 6.65 -4.08
N LEU A 74 -45.27 6.91 -5.34
CA LEU A 74 -44.28 7.10 -6.40
C LEU A 74 -43.38 8.31 -6.16
N GLU A 75 -43.90 9.42 -5.64
CA GLU A 75 -43.07 10.57 -5.27
C GLU A 75 -42.11 10.23 -4.12
N LEU A 76 -42.56 9.46 -3.12
CA LEU A 76 -41.66 8.97 -2.06
C LEU A 76 -40.55 8.08 -2.62
N GLU A 77 -40.89 7.11 -3.47
CA GLU A 77 -39.92 6.23 -4.10
C GLU A 77 -38.91 7.00 -4.96
N LYS A 78 -39.38 7.98 -5.73
CA LYS A 78 -38.53 8.88 -6.51
C LYS A 78 -37.56 9.68 -5.63
N THR A 79 -38.01 10.22 -4.50
CA THR A 79 -37.10 10.92 -3.56
C THR A 79 -36.07 9.99 -2.95
N SER A 80 -36.44 8.74 -2.65
CA SER A 80 -35.50 7.72 -2.16
C SER A 80 -34.46 7.38 -3.22
N LEU A 81 -34.88 7.16 -4.46
CA LEU A 81 -33.99 6.85 -5.59
C LEU A 81 -33.01 8.00 -5.88
N GLU A 82 -33.45 9.26 -5.81
CA GLU A 82 -32.54 10.39 -5.98
C GLU A 82 -31.50 10.46 -4.85
N SER A 83 -31.90 10.14 -3.61
CA SER A 83 -30.94 10.04 -2.49
C SER A 83 -29.91 8.94 -2.71
N ASP A 84 -30.33 7.77 -3.17
CA ASP A 84 -29.42 6.65 -3.43
C ASP A 84 -28.50 6.91 -4.61
N LYS A 85 -28.99 7.60 -5.65
CA LYS A 85 -28.16 8.07 -6.76
C LYS A 85 -27.03 9.00 -6.28
N ILE A 86 -27.34 9.96 -5.40
CA ILE A 86 -26.32 10.87 -4.84
C ILE A 86 -25.26 10.07 -4.06
N LYS A 87 -25.67 9.10 -3.22
CA LYS A 87 -24.72 8.25 -2.48
C LYS A 87 -23.82 7.45 -3.42
N LEU A 88 -24.39 6.87 -4.48
CA LEU A 88 -23.61 6.11 -5.47
C LEU A 88 -22.63 7.00 -6.25
N GLU A 89 -23.01 8.23 -6.56
CA GLU A 89 -22.10 9.21 -7.19
C GLU A 89 -20.93 9.57 -6.26
N GLU A 90 -21.19 9.75 -4.96
CA GLU A 90 -20.15 9.99 -3.95
C GLU A 90 -19.21 8.79 -3.79
N GLU A 91 -19.74 7.58 -3.69
CA GLU A 91 -18.96 6.34 -3.61
C GLU A 91 -18.09 6.15 -4.86
N THR A 92 -18.64 6.42 -6.04
CA THR A 92 -17.90 6.33 -7.32
C THR A 92 -16.74 7.33 -7.35
N LYS A 93 -16.97 8.57 -6.87
CA LYS A 93 -15.92 9.58 -6.77
C LYS A 93 -14.82 9.18 -5.80
N LYS A 94 -15.19 8.64 -4.63
CA LYS A 94 -14.24 8.14 -3.63
C LYS A 94 -13.40 6.99 -4.18
N LEU A 95 -14.04 6.02 -4.85
CA LEU A 95 -13.34 4.89 -5.47
C LEU A 95 -12.38 5.37 -6.57
N GLY A 96 -12.77 6.39 -7.33
CA GLY A 96 -11.90 7.05 -8.31
C GLY A 96 -10.63 7.66 -7.68
N GLN A 97 -10.78 8.32 -6.53
CA GLN A 97 -9.65 8.87 -5.76
C GLN A 97 -8.74 7.77 -5.21
N GLU A 98 -9.30 6.74 -4.59
CA GLU A 98 -8.54 5.60 -4.07
C GLU A 98 -7.76 4.87 -5.18
N LYS A 99 -8.35 4.74 -6.36
CA LYS A 99 -7.67 4.19 -7.54
C LYS A 99 -6.48 5.05 -7.95
N GLN A 100 -6.66 6.38 -8.03
CA GLN A 100 -5.59 7.31 -8.39
C GLN A 100 -4.44 7.26 -7.38
N GLU A 101 -4.73 7.22 -6.07
CA GLU A 101 -3.73 7.08 -5.03
C GLU A 101 -2.96 5.75 -5.13
N ARG A 102 -3.68 4.65 -5.40
CA ARG A 102 -3.05 3.34 -5.64
C ARG A 102 -2.14 3.37 -6.86
N ASP A 103 -2.58 3.97 -7.96
CA ASP A 103 -1.78 4.07 -9.19
C ASP A 103 -0.51 4.89 -8.97
N GLN A 104 -0.60 6.00 -8.21
CA GLN A 104 0.57 6.79 -7.81
C GLN A 104 1.54 5.98 -6.93
N LYS A 105 1.01 5.22 -5.97
CA LYS A 105 1.82 4.37 -5.08
C LYS A 105 2.50 3.22 -5.83
N ILE A 106 1.81 2.62 -6.80
CA ILE A 106 2.40 1.60 -7.69
C ILE A 106 3.52 2.23 -8.52
N GLY A 107 3.31 3.44 -9.05
CA GLY A 107 4.34 4.20 -9.77
C GLY A 107 5.59 4.45 -8.93
N SER A 108 5.43 4.94 -7.69
CA SER A 108 6.56 5.22 -6.80
C SER A 108 7.33 3.95 -6.41
N LEU A 109 6.62 2.88 -6.06
CA LEU A 109 7.23 1.57 -5.75
C LEU A 109 7.98 0.99 -6.96
N THR A 110 7.45 1.17 -8.17
CA THR A 110 8.10 0.71 -9.40
C THR A 110 9.41 1.46 -9.65
N GLU A 111 9.42 2.78 -9.44
CA GLU A 111 10.64 3.57 -9.58
C GLU A 111 11.68 3.25 -8.49
N GLU A 112 11.23 3.02 -7.25
CA GLU A 112 12.10 2.56 -6.16
C GLU A 112 12.72 1.19 -6.47
N GLN A 113 11.92 0.25 -6.99
CA GLN A 113 12.41 -1.07 -7.41
C GLN A 113 13.47 -0.95 -8.52
N LYS A 114 13.26 -0.09 -9.52
CA LYS A 114 14.27 0.17 -10.57
C LYS A 114 15.54 0.78 -10.00
N ARG A 115 15.44 1.68 -9.02
CA ARG A 115 16.59 2.30 -8.36
C ARG A 115 17.41 1.26 -7.60
N LEU A 116 16.74 0.43 -6.78
CA LEU A 116 17.37 -0.65 -6.02
C LEU A 116 18.06 -1.67 -6.94
N LEU A 117 17.45 -2.03 -8.07
CA LEU A 117 18.07 -2.91 -9.06
C LEU A 117 19.38 -2.35 -9.61
N LYS A 118 19.43 -1.02 -9.88
CA LYS A 118 20.66 -0.35 -10.32
C LYS A 118 21.72 -0.34 -9.21
N GLU A 119 21.33 0.00 -7.98
CA GLU A 119 22.23 0.00 -6.81
C GLU A 119 22.82 -1.40 -6.57
N TYR A 120 22.00 -2.45 -6.65
CA TYR A 120 22.44 -3.83 -6.53
C TYR A 120 23.43 -4.24 -7.63
N ALA A 121 23.18 -3.83 -8.88
CA ALA A 121 24.08 -4.10 -9.99
C ALA A 121 25.45 -3.42 -9.78
N SER A 122 25.46 -2.16 -9.33
CA SER A 122 26.68 -1.43 -8.99
C SER A 122 27.45 -2.08 -7.84
N LEU A 123 26.75 -2.44 -6.75
CA LEU A 123 27.35 -3.10 -5.59
C LEU A 123 27.99 -4.44 -5.98
N LYS A 124 27.35 -5.20 -6.86
CA LYS A 124 27.89 -6.46 -7.39
C LYS A 124 29.20 -6.25 -8.17
N VAL A 125 29.31 -5.14 -8.91
CA VAL A 125 30.56 -4.78 -9.61
C VAL A 125 31.65 -4.39 -8.61
N GLU A 126 31.32 -3.59 -7.60
CA GLU A 126 32.26 -3.18 -6.55
C GLU A 126 32.76 -4.37 -5.73
N LEU A 127 31.87 -5.29 -5.34
CA LEU A 127 32.25 -6.54 -4.67
C LEU A 127 33.21 -7.38 -5.50
N LYS A 128 32.99 -7.50 -6.83
CA LYS A 128 33.94 -8.19 -7.71
C LYS A 128 35.30 -7.51 -7.75
N LYS A 129 35.34 -6.17 -7.77
CA LYS A 129 36.61 -5.42 -7.72
C LYS A 129 37.33 -5.64 -6.39
N LEU A 130 36.61 -5.55 -5.27
CA LEU A 130 37.18 -5.81 -3.95
C LEU A 130 37.69 -7.23 -3.80
N ALA A 131 36.96 -8.24 -4.31
CA ALA A 131 37.42 -9.62 -4.32
C ALA A 131 38.74 -9.77 -5.09
N LYS A 132 38.84 -9.12 -6.27
CA LYS A 132 40.07 -9.11 -7.07
C LYS A 132 41.24 -8.44 -6.34
N VAL A 133 41.00 -7.29 -5.70
CA VAL A 133 42.03 -6.59 -4.91
C VAL A 133 42.47 -7.42 -3.71
N ALA A 134 41.56 -8.13 -3.04
CA ALA A 134 41.89 -9.01 -1.92
C ALA A 134 42.75 -10.21 -2.39
N GLU A 135 42.43 -10.78 -3.55
CA GLU A 135 43.21 -11.85 -4.18
C GLU A 135 44.62 -11.37 -4.58
N GLU A 136 44.72 -10.21 -5.24
CA GLU A 136 46.00 -9.56 -5.59
C GLU A 136 46.82 -9.16 -4.36
N SER A 137 46.16 -8.81 -3.24
CA SER A 137 46.84 -8.47 -1.97
C SER A 137 47.31 -9.71 -1.21
N HIS A 138 46.67 -10.87 -1.42
CA HIS A 138 47.18 -12.15 -0.92
C HIS A 138 48.41 -12.63 -1.69
N GLU A 139 48.58 -12.21 -2.95
CA GLU A 139 49.78 -12.49 -3.75
C GLU A 139 50.99 -11.61 -3.35
N SER A 140 50.79 -10.46 -2.70
CA SER A 140 51.86 -9.73 -2.01
C SER A 140 52.08 -10.30 -0.60
N GLU A 141 52.87 -11.38 -0.51
CA GLU A 141 53.18 -12.12 0.73
C GLU A 141 53.40 -11.23 1.97
N PHE A 142 52.40 -11.17 2.86
CA PHE A 142 52.63 -10.86 4.27
C PHE A 142 53.39 -12.04 4.87
N ASP A 143 54.73 -11.94 4.98
CA ASP A 143 55.55 -12.96 5.64
C ASP A 143 55.26 -12.94 7.16
N PHE A 144 54.22 -13.67 7.55
CA PHE A 144 53.72 -13.75 8.91
C PHE A 144 54.79 -14.30 9.87
N GLU A 145 55.69 -15.16 9.39
CA GLU A 145 56.83 -15.67 10.17
C GLU A 145 57.82 -14.55 10.47
N ARG A 146 58.10 -13.68 9.50
CA ARG A 146 58.93 -12.48 9.71
C ARG A 146 58.29 -11.50 10.69
N ILE A 147 56.98 -11.27 10.60
CA ILE A 147 56.26 -10.40 11.53
C ILE A 147 56.31 -10.97 12.95
N LYS A 148 56.08 -12.27 13.11
CA LYS A 148 56.16 -12.96 14.40
C LYS A 148 57.58 -12.91 14.99
N ALA A 149 58.61 -13.07 14.16
CA ALA A 149 60.01 -12.94 14.57
C ALA A 149 60.33 -11.53 15.08
N LEU A 150 59.93 -10.50 14.32
CA LEU A 150 60.11 -9.10 14.71
C LEU A 150 59.37 -8.78 16.00
N LEU A 151 58.11 -9.21 16.13
CA LEU A 151 57.30 -9.00 17.34
C LEU A 151 57.94 -9.66 18.57
N SER A 152 58.52 -10.86 18.41
CA SER A 152 59.19 -11.58 19.50
C SER A 152 60.45 -10.86 19.99
N ILE A 153 61.23 -10.24 19.10
CA ILE A 153 62.36 -9.37 19.50
C ILE A 153 61.82 -8.14 20.22
N THR A 154 60.78 -7.50 19.69
CA THR A 154 60.23 -6.27 20.26
C THR A 154 59.60 -6.48 21.63
N MET A 155 58.88 -7.58 21.86
CA MET A 155 58.35 -7.95 23.18
C MET A 155 59.47 -8.08 24.20
N LEU A 156 60.55 -8.79 23.87
CA LEU A 156 61.69 -8.94 24.77
C LEU A 156 62.35 -7.59 25.12
N LEU A 157 62.45 -6.68 24.15
CA LEU A 157 63.00 -5.36 24.38
C LEU A 157 62.11 -4.48 25.25
N ILE A 158 60.79 -4.62 25.15
CA ILE A 158 59.82 -3.86 25.95
C ILE A 158 59.73 -4.41 27.37
N ASP A 159 59.70 -5.74 27.53
CA ASP A 159 59.44 -6.37 28.82
C ASP A 159 60.67 -6.42 29.73
N GLU A 160 61.88 -6.60 29.18
CA GLU A 160 63.06 -6.97 30.00
C GLU A 160 64.19 -5.93 30.00
N ILE A 161 64.36 -5.12 28.93
CA ILE A 161 65.55 -4.27 28.75
C ILE A 161 65.23 -2.77 28.65
N TRP A 162 64.06 -2.40 28.10
CA TRP A 162 63.60 -1.02 27.93
C TRP A 162 64.62 -0.09 27.22
N GLN A 163 65.42 -0.64 26.28
CA GLN A 163 66.37 0.07 25.41
C GLN A 163 66.45 -0.61 24.04
N GLY A 164 66.12 0.11 22.97
CA GLY A 164 65.73 -0.54 21.71
C GLY A 164 66.86 -0.84 20.71
N GLN A 165 67.52 0.20 20.21
CA GLN A 165 68.19 0.11 18.91
C GLN A 165 69.47 -0.76 18.90
N PRO A 166 70.37 -0.69 19.90
CA PRO A 166 71.54 -1.56 19.94
C PRO A 166 71.19 -3.04 20.16
N HIS A 167 70.32 -3.34 21.11
CA HIS A 167 69.90 -4.70 21.46
C HIS A 167 69.14 -5.37 20.30
N TYR A 168 68.23 -4.63 19.66
CA TYR A 168 67.47 -5.11 18.51
C TYR A 168 68.39 -5.59 17.38
N ARG A 169 69.40 -4.77 17.02
CA ARG A 169 70.31 -5.10 15.91
C ARG A 169 71.21 -6.28 16.25
N ILE A 170 71.71 -6.37 17.48
CA ILE A 170 72.54 -7.49 17.93
C ILE A 170 71.73 -8.79 17.88
N LEU A 171 70.49 -8.79 18.38
CA LEU A 171 69.59 -9.95 18.32
C LEU A 171 69.24 -10.31 16.88
N LEU A 172 68.91 -9.33 16.04
CA LEU A 172 68.61 -9.57 14.62
C LEU A 172 69.77 -10.25 13.89
N SER A 173 71.01 -9.76 14.09
CA SER A 173 72.21 -10.35 13.50
C SER A 173 72.52 -11.74 14.03
N LEU A 174 72.40 -11.96 15.35
CA LEU A 174 72.70 -13.25 15.97
C LEU A 174 71.64 -14.33 15.68
N HIS A 175 70.37 -13.96 15.56
CA HIS A 175 69.30 -14.90 15.20
C HIS A 175 69.26 -15.22 13.70
N GLY A 176 69.64 -14.28 12.83
CA GLY A 176 69.58 -14.41 11.37
C GLY A 176 70.87 -14.89 10.73
N GLU A 177 71.98 -14.16 10.92
CA GLU A 177 73.22 -14.35 10.15
C GLU A 177 74.13 -15.42 10.77
N LYS A 178 74.48 -15.28 12.06
CA LYS A 178 75.40 -16.18 12.76
C LYS A 178 75.06 -16.30 14.24
N GLU A 179 75.01 -17.52 14.78
CA GLU A 179 74.69 -17.77 16.19
C GLU A 179 75.81 -17.39 17.16
N LYS A 180 77.04 -17.26 16.63
CA LYS A 180 78.25 -16.93 17.37
C LYS A 180 79.04 -15.88 16.60
N MET A 181 79.33 -14.76 17.24
CA MET A 181 80.10 -13.65 16.65
C MET A 181 81.02 -13.03 17.70
N SER A 182 82.21 -12.58 17.30
CA SER A 182 83.05 -11.78 18.18
C SER A 182 82.49 -10.37 18.35
N ARG A 183 82.85 -9.67 19.43
CA ARG A 183 82.42 -8.30 19.68
C ARG A 183 82.74 -7.34 18.52
N GLU A 184 83.91 -7.47 17.90
CA GLU A 184 84.30 -6.67 16.73
C GLU A 184 83.49 -7.03 15.48
N GLN A 185 83.13 -8.31 15.29
CA GLN A 185 82.23 -8.71 14.20
C GLN A 185 80.84 -8.10 14.38
N ILE A 186 80.29 -8.12 15.60
CA ILE A 186 78.98 -7.53 15.90
C ILE A 186 79.01 -6.02 15.62
N LYS A 187 80.04 -5.32 16.09
CA LYS A 187 80.25 -3.89 15.83
C LYS A 187 80.27 -3.58 14.32
N ASN A 188 81.02 -4.35 13.54
CA ASN A 188 81.14 -4.13 12.10
C ASN A 188 79.84 -4.46 11.34
N THR A 189 79.12 -5.52 11.74
CA THR A 189 77.86 -5.93 11.10
C THR A 189 76.70 -5.00 11.46
N THR A 190 76.63 -4.52 12.70
CA THR A 190 75.49 -3.72 13.19
C THR A 190 75.69 -2.20 13.06
N GLY A 191 76.93 -1.76 12.86
CA GLY A 191 77.32 -0.34 12.81
C GLY A 191 77.20 0.39 14.15
N ILE A 192 77.10 -0.35 15.26
CA ILE A 192 76.96 0.21 16.62
C ILE A 192 78.34 0.54 17.19
N ALA A 193 78.46 1.63 17.96
CA ALA A 193 79.69 1.97 18.66
C ALA A 193 80.13 0.85 19.64
N GLY A 194 81.43 0.54 19.71
CA GLY A 194 81.93 -0.61 20.47
C GLY A 194 81.56 -0.62 21.97
N ALA A 195 81.51 0.55 22.61
CA ALA A 195 81.07 0.69 24.01
C ALA A 195 79.58 0.33 24.18
N MET A 196 78.75 0.66 23.20
CA MET A 196 77.32 0.34 23.20
C MET A 196 77.07 -1.14 22.89
N VAL A 197 77.90 -1.76 22.05
CA VAL A 197 77.86 -3.22 21.83
C VAL A 197 78.19 -3.96 23.13
N LEU A 198 79.26 -3.56 23.82
CA LEU A 198 79.65 -4.19 25.08
C LEU A 198 78.54 -4.10 26.13
N ARG A 199 78.00 -2.90 26.35
CA ARG A 199 76.88 -2.67 27.25
C ARG A 199 75.67 -3.54 26.88
N ALA A 200 75.29 -3.55 25.61
CA ALA A 200 74.12 -4.28 25.14
C ALA A 200 74.29 -5.81 25.25
N VAL A 201 75.51 -6.32 25.02
CA VAL A 201 75.84 -7.73 25.20
C VAL A 201 75.74 -8.13 26.67
N HIS A 202 76.26 -7.33 27.59
CA HIS A 202 76.13 -7.63 29.03
C HIS A 202 74.67 -7.55 29.51
N GLU A 203 73.89 -6.57 29.03
CA GLU A 203 72.46 -6.45 29.36
C GLU A 203 71.67 -7.66 28.82
N LEU A 204 71.95 -8.12 27.60
CA LEU A 204 71.36 -9.33 27.01
C LEU A 204 71.85 -10.64 27.66
N ALA A 205 73.09 -10.68 28.15
CA ALA A 205 73.62 -11.82 28.89
C ALA A 205 73.00 -11.92 30.29
N LYS A 206 72.73 -10.78 30.93
CA LYS A 206 72.06 -10.73 32.25
C LYS A 206 70.66 -11.34 32.22
N ILE A 207 69.93 -11.20 31.11
CA ILE A 207 68.61 -11.80 30.92
C ILE A 207 68.64 -13.18 30.24
N ASP A 208 69.82 -13.80 30.22
CA ASP A 208 70.08 -15.16 29.72
C ASP A 208 69.74 -15.40 28.25
N VAL A 209 69.76 -14.34 27.43
CA VAL A 209 69.52 -14.44 25.98
C VAL A 209 70.82 -14.74 25.25
N LEU A 210 71.92 -14.14 25.70
CA LEU A 210 73.26 -14.32 25.15
C LEU A 210 74.21 -14.87 26.23
N GLU A 211 75.29 -15.47 25.79
CA GLU A 211 76.44 -15.79 26.63
C GLU A 211 77.64 -15.01 26.09
N TYR A 212 78.41 -14.40 26.99
CA TYR A 212 79.57 -13.59 26.65
C TYR A 212 80.79 -14.10 27.41
N ASP A 213 81.82 -14.45 26.66
CA ASP A 213 83.13 -14.85 27.17
C ASP A 213 84.05 -13.63 27.14
N GLU A 214 84.45 -13.16 28.33
CA GLU A 214 85.31 -11.97 28.49
C GLU A 214 86.74 -12.21 28.00
N ASP A 215 87.24 -13.45 28.06
CA ASP A 215 88.60 -13.82 27.68
C ASP A 215 88.74 -13.88 26.16
N THR A 216 87.73 -14.42 25.48
CA THR A 216 87.74 -14.56 24.01
C THR A 216 86.95 -13.48 23.27
N SER A 217 86.26 -12.58 23.99
CA SER A 217 85.35 -11.57 23.44
C SER A 217 84.29 -12.14 22.49
N MET A 218 83.88 -13.39 22.71
CA MET A 218 82.91 -14.10 21.89
C MET A 218 81.51 -13.99 22.49
N VAL A 219 80.54 -13.68 21.64
CA VAL A 219 79.12 -13.62 21.98
C VAL A 219 78.39 -14.77 21.31
N THR A 220 77.70 -15.58 22.10
CA THR A 220 76.92 -16.74 21.65
C THR A 220 75.45 -16.55 21.97
N LEU A 221 74.59 -16.86 21.00
CA LEU A 221 73.15 -16.91 21.23
C LEU A 221 72.80 -18.11 22.10
N LYS A 222 72.32 -17.87 23.31
CA LYS A 222 71.94 -18.92 24.26
C LYS A 222 70.47 -19.32 24.08
N ARG A 223 69.58 -18.33 23.94
CA ARG A 223 68.13 -18.56 23.78
C ARG A 223 67.65 -18.10 22.41
N ARG A 224 67.16 -19.03 21.60
CA ARG A 224 66.58 -18.72 20.28
C ARG A 224 65.12 -18.29 20.40
N LEU A 225 64.80 -17.07 19.96
CA LEU A 225 63.45 -16.49 20.04
C LEU A 225 62.55 -16.90 18.87
N PHE A 226 63.11 -17.19 17.69
CA PHE A 226 62.38 -17.63 16.50
C PHE A 226 63.27 -18.45 15.56
N SER A 227 62.64 -19.16 14.62
CA SER A 227 63.33 -20.05 13.68
C SER A 227 64.28 -19.29 12.76
N LYS A 228 65.45 -19.86 12.42
CA LYS A 228 66.43 -19.21 11.53
C LYS A 228 65.82 -18.83 10.17
N LYS A 229 64.83 -19.59 9.69
CA LYS A 229 64.13 -19.36 8.43
C LYS A 229 63.23 -18.11 8.44
N ALA A 230 62.77 -17.65 9.60
CA ALA A 230 61.86 -16.52 9.71
C ALA A 230 62.47 -15.16 9.32
N LEU A 231 63.80 -15.05 9.23
CA LEU A 231 64.51 -13.85 8.78
C LEU A 231 65.35 -14.06 7.53
N LEU A 232 65.39 -15.27 6.98
CA LEU A 232 66.05 -15.51 5.71
C LEU A 232 65.18 -14.88 4.62
N LYS A 233 65.71 -13.88 3.91
CA LYS A 233 65.14 -13.52 2.62
C LYS A 233 65.16 -14.79 1.78
N LYS A 234 63.99 -15.30 1.36
CA LYS A 234 63.94 -16.19 0.20
C LYS A 234 64.52 -15.36 -0.94
N ASN A 235 65.76 -15.62 -1.32
CA ASN A 235 66.27 -15.15 -2.59
C ASN A 235 65.48 -15.90 -3.67
N ASP A 236 64.64 -15.13 -4.36
CA ASP A 236 64.08 -15.29 -5.70
C ASP A 236 63.97 -16.70 -6.28
N LYS A 237 62.73 -17.14 -6.47
CA LYS A 237 62.26 -17.70 -7.74
C LYS A 237 60.89 -17.14 -8.07
#